data_AF-A0A950P6I5-F1
#
_entry.id   AF-A0A950P6I5-F1
#
_cell.length_a   1.000
_cell.length_b   1.000
_cell.length_c   1.000
_cell.angle_alpha   90.00
_cell.angle_beta   90.00
_cell.angle_gamma   90.00
#
_symmetry.space_group_name_H-M   'P 1'
#
loop_
_entity.id
_entity.type
_entity.pdbx_description
1 polymer ?
#
loop_
_entity_poly.entity_id
_entity_poly.type
_entity_poly.pdbx_seq_one_letter_code
_entity_poly.pdbx_strand_id
1 'polypeptide(L)' 'MFKRVRFDANGGEPYCPNCGCATTYTLSEIPVRWKCSACRKKFSVTSGTIFHSRKLSIRDYLAVIALFCNGVKGT' A
#
# COMPACT_ATOMS: atom_id res chain seq x y z
N MET A 1 -1.98 -8.10 -5.24
CA MET A 1 -2.17 -8.58 -3.85
C MET A 1 -2.27 -7.42 -2.84
N PHE A 2 -1.22 -6.62 -2.61
CA PHE A 2 -1.20 -5.55 -1.59
C PHE A 2 -2.28 -4.47 -1.73
N LYS A 3 -2.73 -4.17 -2.96
CA LYS A 3 -3.86 -3.25 -3.19
C LYS A 3 -5.12 -3.69 -2.43
N ARG A 4 -5.46 -4.99 -2.48
CA ARG A 4 -6.67 -5.52 -1.84
C ARG A 4 -6.59 -5.41 -0.32
N VAL A 5 -5.44 -5.76 0.26
CA VAL A 5 -5.21 -5.66 1.71
C VAL A 5 -5.25 -4.21 2.18
N ARG A 6 -4.65 -3.28 1.42
CA ARG A 6 -4.61 -1.85 1.75
C ARG A 6 -6.01 -1.22 1.78
N PHE A 7 -6.87 -1.64 0.86
CA PHE A 7 -8.20 -1.06 0.64
C PHE A 7 -9.32 -2.05 0.98
N ASP A 8 -9.08 -2.95 1.94
CA ASP A 8 -10.03 -3.99 2.35
C ASP A 8 -11.37 -3.37 2.79
N ALA A 9 -11.31 -2.27 3.54
CA ALA A 9 -12.48 -1.50 3.96
C ALA A 9 -13.36 -0.99 2.80
N ASN A 10 -12.83 -0.91 1.58
CA ASN A 10 -13.54 -0.47 0.38
C ASN A 10 -13.60 -1.58 -0.68
N GLY A 11 -13.72 -2.85 -0.26
CA GLY A 11 -13.85 -4.00 -1.18
C GLY A 11 -12.61 -4.25 -2.05
N GLY A 12 -11.46 -3.66 -1.70
CA GLY A 12 -10.23 -3.72 -2.49
C GLY A 12 -10.09 -2.61 -3.54
N GLU A 13 -11.02 -1.65 -3.58
CA GLU A 13 -10.97 -0.50 -4.48
C GLU A 13 -10.23 0.70 -3.87
N PRO A 14 -9.36 1.37 -4.65
CA PRO A 14 -8.50 2.41 -4.14
C PRO A 14 -9.29 3.68 -3.80
N TYR A 15 -9.21 4.11 -2.55
CA TYR A 15 -9.74 5.40 -2.09
C TYR A 15 -8.59 6.35 -1.69
N CYS A 16 -8.84 7.65 -1.76
CA CYS A 16 -7.83 8.65 -1.44
C CYS A 16 -7.60 8.73 0.09
N PRO A 17 -6.36 8.56 0.59
CA PRO A 17 -6.09 8.65 2.02
C PRO A 17 -6.16 10.08 2.58
N ASN A 18 -6.13 11.11 1.73
CA ASN A 18 -6.12 12.51 2.17
C ASN A 18 -7.52 13.11 2.30
N CYS A 19 -8.48 12.66 1.49
CA CYS A 19 -9.84 13.22 1.48
C CYS A 19 -10.95 12.17 1.51
N GLY A 20 -10.63 10.87 1.54
CA GLY A 20 -11.62 9.79 1.61
C GLY A 20 -12.38 9.50 0.32
N CYS A 21 -12.15 10.25 -0.77
CA CYS A 21 -12.86 10.05 -2.03
C CYS A 21 -12.54 8.67 -2.66
N ALA A 22 -13.58 7.89 -2.96
CA ALA A 22 -13.47 6.58 -3.62
C ALA A 22 -13.22 6.68 -5.13
N THR A 23 -13.57 7.81 -5.75
CA THR A 23 -13.37 8.03 -7.19
C THR A 23 -11.91 8.37 -7.48
N THR A 24 -11.17 7.37 -7.96
CA THR A 24 -9.73 7.51 -8.25
C THR A 24 -9.38 6.95 -9.63
N TYR A 25 -8.50 7.66 -10.34
CA TYR A 25 -8.01 7.25 -11.65
C TYR A 25 -6.74 6.43 -11.49
N THR A 26 -6.67 5.28 -12.15
CA THR A 26 -5.44 4.47 -12.18
C THR A 26 -4.48 5.06 -13.21
N LEU A 27 -3.26 5.37 -12.78
CA LEU A 27 -2.16 5.76 -13.64
C LEU A 27 -1.28 4.54 -13.88
N SER A 28 -1.03 4.23 -15.15
CA SER A 28 -0.16 3.14 -15.61
C SER A 28 1.34 3.45 -15.42
N GLU A 29 1.71 4.07 -14.30
CA GLU A 29 3.09 4.29 -13.90
C GLU A 29 3.62 3.05 -13.16
N ILE A 30 4.94 2.79 -13.18
CA ILE A 30 5.57 1.74 -12.37
C ILE A 30 6.40 2.42 -11.27
N PRO A 31 6.08 2.22 -9.97
CA PRO A 31 4.96 1.45 -9.42
C PRO A 31 3.58 2.11 -9.63
N VAL A 32 2.52 1.30 -9.73
CA VAL A 32 1.14 1.77 -9.99
C VAL A 32 0.75 2.87 -9.01
N ARG A 33 0.28 3.99 -9.57
CA ARG A 33 -0.21 5.14 -8.81
C ARG A 33 -1.67 5.41 -9.15
N TRP A 34 -2.35 6.07 -8.22
CA TRP A 34 -3.72 6.54 -8.37
C TRP A 34 -3.77 8.04 -8.20
N LYS A 35 -4.63 8.70 -8.96
CA LYS A 35 -4.91 10.13 -8.82
C LYS A 35 -6.34 10.30 -8.32
N CYS A 36 -6.50 11.02 -7.23
CA CYS A 36 -7.83 11.37 -6.73
C CYS A 36 -8.51 12.39 -7.65
N SER A 37 -9.81 12.23 -7.92
CA SER A 37 -10.59 13.22 -8.66
C SER A 37 -10.75 14.54 -7.90
N ALA A 38 -11.02 14.47 -6.59
CA ALA A 38 -11.30 15.63 -5.75
C ALA A 38 -10.05 16.46 -5.42
N CYS A 39 -9.05 15.84 -4.76
CA CYS A 39 -7.86 16.57 -4.30
C CYS A 39 -6.73 16.61 -5.34
N ARG A 40 -6.88 15.91 -6.48
CA ARG A 40 -5.88 15.77 -7.56
C ARG A 40 -4.50 15.24 -7.14
N LYS A 41 -4.31 14.88 -5.87
CA LYS A 41 -3.07 14.28 -5.36
C LYS A 41 -2.88 12.88 -5.94
N LYS A 42 -1.63 12.57 -6.29
CA LYS A 42 -1.20 11.21 -6.65
C LYS A 42 -0.85 10.45 -5.38
N PHE A 43 -1.27 9.19 -5.29
CA PHE A 43 -0.91 8.29 -4.20
C PHE A 43 -0.64 6.89 -4.73
N SER A 44 0.13 6.11 -3.99
CA SER A 44 0.45 4.71 -4.28
C SER A 44 -0.14 3.83 -3.18
N VAL A 45 0.02 2.51 -3.29
CA VAL A 45 -0.37 1.55 -2.25
C VAL A 45 0.23 1.93 -0.88
N THR A 46 1.35 2.64 -0.88
CA THR A 46 2.23 2.80 0.28
C THR A 46 2.36 4.24 0.73
N SER A 47 1.67 5.14 0.02
CA SER A 47 1.55 6.54 0.39
C SER A 47 0.85 6.65 1.75
N GLY A 48 1.48 7.39 2.67
CA GLY A 48 1.00 7.58 4.04
C GLY A 48 1.20 6.38 4.97
N THR A 49 2.04 5.41 4.61
CA THR A 49 2.41 4.28 5.49
C THR A 49 3.90 4.35 5.84
N ILE A 50 4.33 3.67 6.90
CA ILE A 50 5.75 3.52 7.26
C ILE A 50 6.60 2.94 6.13
N PHE A 51 5.97 2.20 5.21
CA PHE A 51 6.63 1.65 4.05
C PHE A 51 6.76 2.69 2.92
N HIS A 52 6.55 3.97 3.13
CA HIS A 52 6.78 4.99 2.11
C HIS A 52 8.29 5.15 1.85
N SER A 53 8.70 5.23 0.58
CA SER A 53 10.12 5.39 0.17
C SER A 53 11.08 4.26 0.58
N ARG A 54 10.57 3.05 0.75
CA ARG A 54 11.40 1.86 0.98
C ARG A 54 12.29 1.53 -0.24
N LYS A 55 13.46 0.92 0.01
CA LYS A 55 14.35 0.42 -1.07
C LYS A 55 13.98 -0.98 -1.56
N LEU A 56 13.55 -1.87 -0.67
CA LEU A 56 13.21 -3.27 -0.95
C LEU A 56 11.70 -3.48 -1.18
N SER A 57 11.27 -4.61 -1.74
CA SER A 57 9.84 -4.84 -1.91
C SER A 57 9.14 -5.02 -0.56
N ILE A 58 7.83 -4.71 -0.48
CA ILE A 58 7.04 -4.93 0.76
C ILE A 58 7.11 -6.39 1.20
N ARG A 59 7.13 -7.30 0.22
CA ARG A 59 7.17 -8.74 0.49
C ARG A 59 8.42 -9.13 1.26
N ASP A 60 9.56 -8.53 0.94
CA ASP A 60 10.84 -8.82 1.60
C ASP A 60 10.83 -8.32 3.04
N TYR A 61 10.30 -7.12 3.29
CA TYR A 61 10.13 -6.61 4.66
C TYR A 61 9.21 -7.51 5.49
N LEU A 62 8.07 -7.94 4.92
CA LEU A 62 7.16 -8.85 5.61
C LEU A 62 7.78 -10.23 5.86
N ALA A 63 8.59 -10.74 4.93
CA ALA A 63 9.31 -11.99 5.11
C ALA A 63 10.33 -11.90 6.26
N VAL A 64 11.07 -10.79 6.36
CA VAL A 64 12.00 -10.55 7.47
C VAL A 64 11.25 -10.44 8.79
N ILE A 65 10.15 -9.70 8.85
CA ILE A 65 9.32 -9.60 10.07
C ILE A 65 8.78 -10.98 10.46
N ALA A 66 8.26 -11.75 9.51
CA ALA A 66 7.78 -13.11 9.76
C ALA A 66 8.90 -14.02 10.27
N LEU A 67 10.10 -13.96 9.69
CA LEU A 67 11.25 -14.72 10.15
C LEU A 67 11.63 -14.32 11.57
N PHE A 68 11.62 -13.03 11.90
CA PHE A 68 11.92 -12.54 13.25
C PHE A 68 10.88 -12.99 14.28
N CYS A 69 9.59 -12.92 13.93
CA CYS A 69 8.50 -13.39 14.78
C CYS A 69 8.47 -14.92 14.95
N ASN A 70 8.97 -15.69 13.98
CA ASN A 70 9.03 -17.15 14.08
C ASN A 70 10.37 -17.66 14.65
N GLY A 71 11.45 -16.87 14.54
CA GLY A 71 12.77 -17.21 15.07
C GLY A 71 12.86 -17.22 16.60
N VAL A 72 11.88 -16.66 17.31
CA VAL A 72 11.75 -16.79 18.77
C VAL A 72 11.29 -18.19 19.22
N LYS A 73 10.92 -19.08 18.29
CA LYS A 73 10.81 -20.52 18.55
C LYS A 73 12.13 -21.19 18.15
N GLY A 74 13.21 -20.83 18.84
CA GLY A 74 14.43 -21.60 18.84
C GLY A 74 14.34 -22.70 19.88
N THR A 75 13.86 -23.88 19.47
CA THR A 75 14.12 -25.26 19.95
C THR A 75 13.12 -26.19 19.29
#